data_AF-A0A955C487-F1
#
_entry.id   AF-A0A955C487-F1
#
_cell.length_a   1.000
_cell.length_b   1.000
_cell.length_c   1.000
_cell.angle_alpha   90.00
_cell.angle_beta   90.00
_cell.angle_gamma   90.00
#
_symmetry.space_group_name_H-M   'P 1'
#
loop_
_entity.id
_entity.type
_entity.pdbx_description
1 polymer ?
#
loop_
_entity_poly.entity_id
_entity_poly.type
_entity_poly.pdbx_seq_one_letter_code
_entity_poly.pdbx_strand_id
1 'polypeptide(L)'
;RRYAFSARDRIDETEIRIRSVRGKRYHYLRNYTPGAGFASLNRYKEKCFLVKPLMRELLADGQLAGPPRELMEPAPREQLFDCSADPHEIHNLADSPAPEHRAALVAMRAALDTWIAETGDRGEFPEPRDVVAPFEKEMHDWFGTPVWYEQVR
;
A
#
# COMPACT_ATOMS: atom_id res chain seq x y z
N ARG A 1 -9.95 6.65 22.18
CA ARG A 1 -10.57 6.33 20.87
C ARG A 1 -10.52 4.81 20.66
N ARG A 2 -11.53 4.19 20.03
CA ARG A 2 -11.55 2.72 19.77
C ARG A 2 -10.69 2.35 18.55
N TYR A 3 -10.77 3.15 17.50
CA TYR A 3 -9.98 3.00 16.27
C TYR A 3 -9.30 4.32 15.90
N ALA A 4 -8.18 4.22 15.19
CA ALA A 4 -7.58 5.28 14.41
C ALA A 4 -7.68 4.89 12.93
N PHE A 5 -8.03 5.85 12.08
CA PHE A 5 -8.20 5.65 10.64
C PHE A 5 -7.09 6.39 9.89
N SER A 6 -6.59 5.79 8.82
CA SER A 6 -5.64 6.44 7.92
C SER A 6 -5.99 6.20 6.46
N ALA A 7 -5.59 7.12 5.60
CA ALA A 7 -5.85 7.07 4.18
C ALA A 7 -4.57 7.39 3.40
N ARG A 8 -4.42 6.72 2.27
CA ARG A 8 -3.44 6.98 1.22
C ARG A 8 -4.19 7.11 -0.09
N ASP A 9 -3.92 8.18 -0.81
CA ASP A 9 -4.40 8.42 -2.17
C ASP A 9 -3.18 8.65 -3.08
N ARG A 10 -3.28 9.55 -4.06
CA ARG A 10 -2.13 9.96 -4.87
C ARG A 10 -1.05 10.57 -3.99
N ILE A 11 0.18 10.09 -4.15
CA ILE A 11 1.38 10.75 -3.65
C ILE A 11 2.28 10.98 -4.85
N ASP A 12 2.58 12.25 -5.12
CA ASP A 12 3.28 12.70 -6.31
C ASP A 12 2.52 12.26 -7.58
N GLU A 13 3.10 11.44 -8.45
CA GLU A 13 2.43 10.84 -9.62
C GLU A 13 1.70 9.52 -9.31
N THR A 14 1.93 8.94 -8.13
CA THR A 14 1.60 7.55 -7.85
C THR A 14 0.21 7.43 -7.23
N GLU A 15 -0.76 7.06 -8.05
CA GLU A 15 -2.16 6.86 -7.67
C GLU A 15 -2.36 5.47 -7.02
N ILE A 16 -2.33 5.41 -5.68
CA ILE A 16 -2.60 4.18 -4.92
C ILE A 16 -3.56 4.50 -3.79
N ARG A 17 -4.75 3.89 -3.83
CA ARG A 17 -5.77 4.06 -2.81
C ARG A 17 -5.68 2.95 -1.76
N ILE A 18 -5.24 3.29 -0.56
CA ILE A 18 -5.26 2.40 0.61
C ILE A 18 -6.01 3.09 1.74
N ARG A 19 -6.79 2.30 2.50
CA ARG A 19 -7.38 2.74 3.76
C ARG A 19 -6.99 1.79 4.86
N SER A 20 -6.81 2.30 6.07
CA SER A 20 -6.47 1.48 7.22
C SER A 20 -7.27 1.82 8.47
N VAL A 21 -7.43 0.80 9.32
CA VAL A 21 -8.04 0.89 10.65
C VAL A 21 -7.09 0.26 11.65
N ARG A 22 -6.60 1.06 12.60
CA ARG A 22 -5.77 0.59 13.71
C ARG A 22 -6.60 0.53 14.99
N GLY A 23 -6.75 -0.67 15.53
CA GLY A 23 -7.27 -0.91 16.88
C GLY A 23 -6.15 -0.97 17.92
N LYS A 24 -6.44 -1.53 19.10
CA LYS A 24 -5.41 -1.74 20.14
C LYS A 24 -4.43 -2.87 19.78
N ARG A 25 -4.96 -4.01 19.32
CA ARG A 25 -4.20 -5.22 18.96
C ARG A 25 -3.98 -5.33 17.46
N TYR A 26 -5.06 -5.28 16.67
CA TYR A 26 -4.98 -5.48 15.23
C TYR A 26 -4.82 -4.19 14.40
N HIS A 27 -4.20 -4.29 13.24
CA HIS A 27 -4.18 -3.27 12.20
C HIS A 27 -4.70 -3.90 10.91
N TYR A 28 -5.67 -3.24 10.28
CA TYR A 28 -6.29 -3.68 9.06
C TYR A 28 -6.02 -2.67 7.96
N LEU A 29 -5.59 -3.14 6.78
CA LEU A 29 -5.44 -2.33 5.57
C LEU A 29 -6.30 -2.93 4.46
N ARG A 30 -6.87 -2.06 3.65
CA ARG A 30 -7.59 -2.41 2.42
C ARG A 30 -6.99 -1.66 1.24
N ASN A 31 -6.41 -2.41 0.31
CA ASN A 31 -5.86 -1.90 -0.95
C ASN A 31 -6.95 -1.93 -2.03
N TYR A 32 -7.25 -0.76 -2.60
CA TYR A 32 -8.22 -0.61 -3.68
C TYR A 32 -7.57 -0.50 -5.07
N THR A 33 -6.24 -0.60 -5.15
CA THR A 33 -5.48 -0.51 -6.40
C THR A 33 -4.80 -1.85 -6.69
N PRO A 34 -5.44 -2.75 -7.45
CA PRO A 34 -4.85 -4.03 -7.83
C PRO A 34 -3.51 -3.86 -8.53
N GLY A 35 -2.55 -4.74 -8.24
CA GLY A 35 -1.20 -4.69 -8.80
C GLY A 35 -0.28 -3.65 -8.15
N ALA A 36 -0.80 -2.75 -7.31
CA ALA A 36 0.03 -1.78 -6.60
C ALA A 36 0.60 -2.34 -5.29
N GLY A 37 1.72 -1.78 -4.84
CA GLY A 37 2.41 -2.18 -3.62
C GLY A 37 3.70 -1.39 -3.40
N PHE A 38 4.64 -1.94 -2.63
CA PHE A 38 5.92 -1.30 -2.38
C PHE A 38 6.72 -1.06 -3.68
N ALA A 39 6.65 -2.03 -4.61
CA ALA A 39 7.38 -2.00 -5.88
C ALA A 39 6.81 -1.04 -6.93
N SER A 40 5.64 -0.43 -6.69
CA SER A 40 5.05 0.56 -7.59
C SER A 40 5.96 1.76 -7.80
N LEU A 41 5.98 2.29 -9.03
CA LEU A 41 6.77 3.47 -9.37
C LEU A 41 6.29 4.68 -8.56
N ASN A 42 7.25 5.34 -7.93
CA ASN A 42 7.18 6.73 -7.51
C ASN A 42 8.59 7.28 -7.70
N ARG A 43 8.79 8.22 -8.63
CA ARG A 43 10.14 8.61 -9.07
C ARG A 43 10.93 9.27 -7.96
N TYR A 44 10.28 10.07 -7.11
CA TYR A 44 10.91 10.61 -5.91
C TYR A 44 11.45 9.48 -5.01
N LYS A 45 10.65 8.46 -4.69
CA LYS A 45 11.10 7.33 -3.86
C LYS A 45 12.15 6.48 -4.55
N GLU A 46 12.07 6.23 -5.85
CA GLU A 46 13.11 5.49 -6.59
C GLU A 46 14.45 6.23 -6.54
N LYS A 47 14.43 7.57 -6.60
CA LYS A 47 15.66 8.38 -6.56
C LYS A 47 16.19 8.60 -5.15
N CYS A 48 15.32 8.88 -4.19
CA CYS A 48 15.70 9.35 -2.86
C CYS A 48 15.72 8.25 -1.80
N PHE A 49 15.02 7.13 -1.99
CA PHE A 49 14.98 6.03 -1.02
C PHE A 49 15.83 4.88 -1.56
N LEU A 50 17.12 4.88 -1.26
CA LEU A 50 18.11 3.90 -1.78
C LEU A 50 17.70 2.43 -1.61
N VAL A 51 16.87 2.13 -0.61
CA VAL A 51 16.33 0.79 -0.39
C VAL A 51 15.47 0.29 -1.56
N LYS A 52 14.72 1.17 -2.25
CA LYS A 52 13.85 0.76 -3.36
C LYS A 52 14.63 0.23 -4.58
N PRO A 53 15.57 0.97 -5.18
CA PRO A 53 16.36 0.45 -6.28
C PRO A 53 17.20 -0.76 -5.87
N LEU A 54 17.80 -0.75 -4.66
CA LEU A 54 18.54 -1.89 -4.14
C LEU A 54 17.66 -3.16 -4.05
N MET A 55 16.47 -3.07 -3.46
CA MET A 55 15.56 -4.22 -3.38
C MET A 55 15.12 -4.72 -4.76
N ARG A 56 15.02 -3.83 -5.75
CA ARG A 56 14.70 -4.21 -7.13
C ARG A 56 15.84 -4.98 -7.79
N GLU A 57 17.08 -4.52 -7.64
CA GLU A 57 18.29 -5.22 -8.11
C GLU A 57 18.41 -6.60 -7.45
N LEU A 58 18.32 -6.66 -6.12
CA LEU A 58 18.38 -7.93 -5.38
C LEU A 58 17.25 -8.90 -5.76
N LEU A 59 16.06 -8.40 -6.11
CA LEU A 59 14.96 -9.23 -6.61
C LEU A 59 15.29 -9.81 -7.99
N ALA A 60 15.81 -8.99 -8.91
CA ALA A 60 16.19 -9.41 -10.26
C ALA A 60 17.32 -10.44 -10.23
N ASP A 61 18.27 -10.29 -9.29
CA ASP A 61 19.38 -11.22 -9.09
C ASP A 61 18.99 -12.48 -8.29
N GLY A 62 17.73 -12.61 -7.87
CA GLY A 62 17.24 -13.76 -7.10
C GLY A 62 17.81 -13.84 -5.67
N GLN A 63 18.30 -12.73 -5.14
CA GLN A 63 18.95 -12.65 -3.83
C GLN A 63 18.00 -12.30 -2.68
N LEU A 64 16.78 -11.83 -2.97
CA LEU A 64 15.75 -11.63 -1.94
C LEU A 64 15.05 -12.94 -1.56
N ALA A 65 14.89 -13.14 -0.26
CA ALA A 65 14.10 -14.23 0.31
C ALA A 65 13.26 -13.73 1.51
N GLY A 66 12.21 -14.47 1.87
CA GLY A 66 11.36 -14.17 3.02
C GLY A 66 10.64 -12.82 2.92
N PRO A 67 10.46 -12.10 4.05
CA PRO A 67 9.65 -10.88 4.09
C PRO A 67 10.09 -9.76 3.12
N PRO A 68 11.40 -9.49 2.92
CA PRO A 68 11.82 -8.52 1.89
C PRO A 68 11.41 -8.90 0.48
N ARG A 69 11.43 -10.20 0.11
CA ARG A 69 10.87 -10.65 -1.16
C ARG A 69 9.37 -10.36 -1.15
N GLU A 70 8.64 -10.87 -0.16
CA GLU A 70 7.18 -10.76 -0.12
C GLU A 70 6.69 -9.31 -0.21
N LEU A 71 7.43 -8.36 0.39
CA LEU A 71 7.17 -6.94 0.28
C LEU A 71 7.21 -6.41 -1.18
N MET A 72 8.04 -7.00 -2.04
CA MET A 72 8.15 -6.61 -3.46
C MET A 72 6.98 -7.09 -4.32
N GLU A 73 6.16 -8.01 -3.82
CA GLU A 73 4.95 -8.45 -4.52
C GLU A 73 3.84 -7.39 -4.46
N PRO A 74 2.87 -7.41 -5.39
CA PRO A 74 1.67 -6.59 -5.28
C PRO A 74 0.98 -6.79 -3.92
N ALA A 75 0.59 -5.68 -3.29
CA ALA A 75 -0.06 -5.74 -1.99
C ALA A 75 -1.44 -6.40 -2.13
N PRO A 76 -1.77 -7.41 -1.29
CA PRO A 76 -3.09 -8.04 -1.29
C PRO A 76 -4.21 -7.03 -1.09
N ARG A 77 -5.42 -7.36 -1.56
CA ARG A 77 -6.60 -6.50 -1.38
C ARG A 77 -6.86 -6.19 0.09
N GLU A 78 -6.63 -7.16 0.97
CA GLU A 78 -6.87 -7.03 2.39
C GLU A 78 -5.71 -7.59 3.19
N GLN A 79 -5.33 -6.85 4.22
CA GLN A 79 -4.25 -7.24 5.12
C GLN A 79 -4.71 -7.03 6.57
N LEU A 80 -4.50 -8.03 7.42
CA LEU A 80 -4.78 -7.95 8.85
C LEU A 80 -3.54 -8.37 9.61
N PHE A 81 -3.08 -7.55 10.54
CA PHE A 81 -1.90 -7.84 11.34
C PHE A 81 -2.25 -7.81 12.82
N ASP A 82 -1.73 -8.77 13.59
CA ASP A 82 -1.73 -8.72 15.04
C ASP A 82 -0.48 -8.00 15.53
N CYS A 83 -0.55 -6.69 15.71
CA CYS A 83 0.63 -5.89 16.06
C CYS A 83 1.17 -6.17 17.48
N SER A 84 0.47 -6.96 18.29
CA SER A 84 0.99 -7.40 19.60
C SER A 84 1.89 -8.62 19.46
N ALA A 85 1.53 -9.57 18.59
CA ALA A 85 2.33 -10.76 18.31
C ALA A 85 3.37 -10.52 17.21
N ASP A 86 3.07 -9.63 16.27
CA ASP A 86 3.90 -9.27 15.11
C ASP A 86 4.00 -7.74 14.99
N PRO A 87 4.90 -7.11 15.76
CA PRO A 87 5.08 -5.65 15.75
C PRO A 87 5.57 -5.08 14.41
N HIS A 88 6.07 -5.94 13.52
CA HIS A 88 6.61 -5.57 12.21
C HIS A 88 5.61 -5.77 11.07
N GLU A 89 4.42 -6.32 11.36
CA GLU A 89 3.32 -6.46 10.40
C GLU A 89 3.74 -7.26 9.16
N ILE A 90 4.45 -8.37 9.39
CA ILE A 90 4.96 -9.27 8.36
C ILE A 90 3.92 -10.33 7.99
N HIS A 91 3.22 -10.89 8.98
CA HIS A 91 2.33 -12.03 8.80
C HIS A 91 0.89 -11.58 8.56
N ASN A 92 0.48 -11.58 7.30
CA ASN A 92 -0.91 -11.26 6.97
C ASN A 92 -1.88 -12.36 7.43
N LEU A 93 -2.82 -11.98 8.30
CA LEU A 93 -3.84 -12.85 8.89
C LEU A 93 -5.21 -12.75 8.21
N ALA A 94 -5.32 -12.03 7.08
CA ALA A 94 -6.59 -11.83 6.38
C ALA A 94 -7.28 -13.16 5.99
N ASP A 95 -6.50 -14.18 5.64
CA ASP A 95 -6.99 -15.52 5.28
C ASP A 95 -6.85 -16.54 6.42
N SER A 96 -6.57 -16.07 7.64
CA SER A 96 -6.33 -16.98 8.76
C SER A 96 -7.60 -17.76 9.15
N PRO A 97 -7.51 -19.09 9.35
CA PRO A 97 -8.63 -19.90 9.81
C PRO A 97 -8.89 -19.79 11.32
N ALA A 98 -8.15 -18.97 12.05
CA ALA A 98 -8.40 -18.76 13.48
C ALA A 98 -9.69 -17.95 13.68
N PRO A 99 -10.63 -18.39 14.55
CA PRO A 99 -11.87 -17.65 14.81
C PRO A 99 -11.65 -16.21 15.27
N GLU A 100 -10.61 -15.96 16.09
CA GLU A 100 -10.29 -14.61 16.58
C GLU A 100 -9.85 -13.66 15.46
N HIS A 101 -9.05 -14.14 14.50
CA HIS A 101 -8.61 -13.34 13.36
C HIS A 101 -9.78 -13.00 12.44
N ARG A 102 -10.67 -13.97 12.16
CA ARG A 102 -11.88 -13.72 11.38
C ARG A 102 -12.79 -12.69 12.05
N ALA A 103 -12.98 -12.80 13.37
CA ALA A 103 -13.80 -11.83 14.12
C ALA A 103 -13.19 -10.43 14.07
N ALA A 104 -11.87 -10.30 14.24
CA ALA A 104 -11.16 -9.03 14.12
C ALA A 104 -11.27 -8.43 12.71
N LEU A 105 -11.09 -9.25 11.67
CA LEU A 105 -11.22 -8.85 10.28
C LEU A 105 -12.61 -8.28 9.98
N VAL A 106 -13.67 -8.99 10.37
CA VAL A 106 -15.06 -8.56 10.17
C VAL A 106 -15.33 -7.23 10.91
N ALA A 107 -14.88 -7.11 12.16
CA ALA A 107 -15.06 -5.89 12.93
C ALA A 107 -14.33 -4.70 12.31
N MET A 108 -13.10 -4.89 11.81
CA MET A 108 -12.30 -3.82 11.21
C MET A 108 -12.79 -3.43 9.81
N ARG A 109 -13.28 -4.39 9.02
CA ARG A 109 -14.01 -4.12 7.76
C ARG A 109 -15.20 -3.21 8.02
N ALA A 110 -16.07 -3.59 8.95
CA ALA A 110 -17.26 -2.81 9.29
C ALA A 110 -16.92 -1.41 9.82
N ALA A 111 -15.89 -1.30 10.67
CA ALA A 111 -15.40 0.00 11.14
C ALA A 111 -14.89 0.87 9.99
N LEU A 112 -14.16 0.29 9.04
CA LEU A 112 -13.67 1.02 7.88
C LEU A 112 -14.82 1.49 6.99
N ASP A 113 -15.76 0.59 6.67
CA ASP A 113 -16.90 0.89 5.81
C ASP A 113 -17.76 2.01 6.40
N THR A 114 -17.97 1.98 7.72
CA THR A 114 -18.67 3.03 8.46
C THR A 114 -17.94 4.37 8.33
N TRP A 115 -16.63 4.38 8.56
CA TRP A 115 -15.83 5.60 8.44
C TRP A 115 -15.84 6.17 7.03
N ILE A 116 -15.72 5.33 5.99
CA ILE A 116 -15.79 5.75 4.58
C ILE A 116 -17.13 6.45 4.31
N ALA A 117 -18.24 5.85 4.75
CA ALA A 117 -19.58 6.40 4.54
C ALA A 117 -19.79 7.71 5.33
N GLU A 118 -19.45 7.73 6.62
CA GLU A 118 -19.65 8.90 7.50
C GLU A 118 -18.82 10.11 7.10
N THR A 119 -17.62 9.89 6.55
CA THR A 119 -16.73 10.97 6.14
C THR A 119 -16.92 11.43 4.70
N GLY A 120 -17.68 10.68 3.89
CA GLY A 120 -17.78 10.93 2.46
C GLY A 120 -16.42 10.86 1.76
N ASP A 121 -15.66 9.80 2.03
CA ASP A 121 -14.28 9.60 1.55
C ASP A 121 -14.13 9.89 0.04
N ARG A 122 -13.49 11.02 -0.27
CA ARG A 122 -13.34 11.51 -1.64
C ARG A 122 -12.34 10.71 -2.46
N GLY A 123 -11.42 9.97 -1.84
CA GLY A 123 -10.41 9.22 -2.58
C GLY A 123 -10.97 8.00 -3.32
N GLU A 124 -12.26 7.69 -3.18
CA GLU A 124 -12.96 6.77 -4.09
C GLU A 124 -13.04 7.29 -5.53
N PHE A 125 -13.03 8.61 -5.72
CA PHE A 125 -13.13 9.23 -7.03
C PHE A 125 -11.72 9.56 -7.54
N PRO A 126 -11.28 8.96 -8.66
CA PRO A 126 -10.00 9.31 -9.26
C PRO A 126 -9.93 10.78 -9.64
N GLU A 127 -8.75 11.37 -9.47
CA GLU A 127 -8.49 12.72 -9.97
C GLU A 127 -8.53 12.74 -11.51
N PRO A 128 -9.05 13.81 -12.12
CA PRO A 128 -8.99 13.98 -13.57
C PRO A 128 -7.55 13.92 -14.11
N ARG A 129 -7.38 13.38 -15.33
CA ARG A 129 -6.05 13.18 -15.93
C ARG A 129 -5.29 14.48 -16.18
N ASP A 130 -5.97 15.58 -16.47
CA ASP A 130 -5.40 16.91 -16.60
C ASP A 130 -4.86 17.48 -15.29
N VAL A 131 -5.33 16.97 -14.14
CA VAL A 131 -4.75 17.26 -12.82
C VAL A 131 -3.51 16.40 -12.56
N VAL A 132 -3.55 15.10 -12.89
CA VAL A 132 -2.46 14.16 -12.57
C VAL A 132 -1.27 14.27 -13.53
N ALA A 133 -1.51 14.44 -14.83
CA ALA A 133 -0.47 14.43 -15.86
C ALA A 133 0.63 15.50 -15.66
N PRO A 134 0.33 16.73 -15.22
CA PRO A 134 1.36 17.70 -14.87
C PRO A 134 2.33 17.21 -13.79
N PHE A 135 1.83 16.53 -12.75
CA PHE A 135 2.68 15.95 -11.70
C PHE A 135 3.52 14.79 -12.23
N GLU A 136 2.96 13.91 -13.08
CA GLU A 136 3.74 12.85 -13.73
C GLU A 136 4.91 13.43 -14.54
N LYS A 137 4.67 14.52 -15.28
CA LYS A 137 5.70 15.24 -16.02
C LYS A 137 6.73 15.87 -15.07
N GLU A 138 6.29 16.59 -14.04
CA GLU A 138 7.17 17.25 -13.08
C GLU A 138 8.09 16.25 -12.37
N MET A 139 7.53 15.13 -11.91
CA MET A 139 8.31 14.07 -11.27
C MET A 139 9.30 13.42 -12.23
N HIS A 140 8.96 13.28 -13.51
CA HIS A 140 9.92 12.87 -14.54
C HIS A 140 11.03 13.91 -14.74
N ASP A 141 10.69 15.18 -14.89
CA ASP A 141 11.67 16.24 -15.12
C ASP A 141 12.67 16.36 -13.95
N TRP A 142 12.22 16.13 -12.71
CA TRP A 142 13.06 16.25 -11.51
C TRP A 142 13.89 15.00 -11.22
N PHE A 143 13.31 13.82 -11.36
CA PHE A 143 13.91 12.56 -10.87
C PHE A 143 14.24 11.56 -11.98
N GLY A 144 13.73 11.77 -13.19
CA GLY A 144 13.80 10.84 -14.32
C GLY A 144 12.83 9.67 -14.16
N THR A 145 12.52 9.00 -15.29
CA THR A 145 11.82 7.70 -15.26
C THR A 145 12.87 6.58 -15.31
N PRO A 146 12.83 5.60 -14.41
CA PRO A 146 13.74 4.46 -14.49
C PRO A 146 13.47 3.60 -15.75
N VAL A 147 14.54 3.10 -16.38
CA VAL A 147 14.48 2.29 -17.60
C VAL A 147 13.58 1.06 -17.47
N TRP A 148 13.57 0.42 -16.29
CA TRP A 148 12.73 -0.75 -16.04
C TRP A 148 11.23 -0.45 -16.15
N TYR A 149 10.81 0.80 -15.95
CA TYR A 149 9.39 1.19 -16.02
C TYR A 149 8.93 1.43 -17.46
N GLU A 150 9.82 1.93 -18.31
CA GLU A 150 9.53 2.18 -19.73
C GLU A 150 9.29 0.88 -20.51
N GLN A 151 9.86 -0.24 -20.04
CA GLN A 151 9.76 -1.56 -20.67
C GLN A 151 8.44 -2.30 -20.38
N VAL A 152 7.65 -1.83 -19.40
CA VAL A 152 6.45 -2.51 -18.89
C VAL A 152 5.15 -1.83 -19.34
N ARG A 153 5.24 -0.75 -20.14
CA ARG A 153 4.08 -0.03 -20.69
C ARG A 153 3.52 -0.64 -21.97
#